data_AF-A0A836SD00-F1
#
_entry.id   AF-A0A836SD00-F1
#
_cell.length_a   1.000
_cell.length_b   1.000
_cell.length_c   1.000
_cell.angle_alpha   90.00
_cell.angle_beta   90.00
_cell.angle_gamma   90.00
#
_symmetry.space_group_name_H-M   'P 1'
#
loop_
_entity.id
_entity.type
_entity.pdbx_description
1 polymer ?
#
loop_
_entity_poly.entity_id
_entity_poly.type
_entity_poly.pdbx_seq_one_letter_code
_entity_poly.pdbx_strand_id
1 'polypeptide(L)'
;NLGKFGLEHPKVKVALTFKDTTTDTLCVGDFSPTGSYAFAMWAGKPQVFLSKRYVRTRLDQGLFDLRERRVLPFRREEAKKVVLKYDGRKFVLTGSGDEWEIEEPGKFRADGSTVRSFLSRLRTERARKFVVEHPSEEDLRNYGIDEPSLEVTVWLGEEKAQKTLRVGKLKDWRYYAKDMSRDPIFMVDSSFVAYLKKDLMDLRDKHVVRFDRDRVDRIELAYGDSMVVCEKDTSSGDWYLKKPEEGKMKSWRANRLLSDIKFLRAKEFLGKHEDLRPYGLDSPRIVARLLHGKELLAELKVGKYEGDKVYVLGQEVCLADSNIVGDLSPSLDELLEGGK
;
A
#
# COMPACT_ATOMS: atom_id res chain seq x y z
N ASN A 1 43.76 17.44 -34.22
CA ASN A 1 43.07 18.44 -33.38
C ASN A 1 41.89 17.77 -32.69
N LEU A 2 42.06 17.34 -31.43
CA LEU A 2 41.05 16.65 -30.62
C LEU A 2 40.15 17.62 -29.83
N GLY A 3 40.58 18.88 -29.67
CA GLY A 3 39.82 19.92 -28.97
C GLY A 3 38.44 20.15 -29.57
N LYS A 4 38.30 20.12 -30.90
CA LYS A 4 37.00 20.28 -31.60
C LYS A 4 35.97 19.16 -31.32
N PHE A 5 36.42 18.07 -30.71
CA PHE A 5 35.56 16.94 -30.33
C PHE A 5 35.38 16.86 -28.80
N GLY A 6 35.94 17.79 -28.04
CA GLY A 6 35.99 17.71 -26.58
C GLY A 6 36.77 16.49 -26.07
N LEU A 7 37.74 15.98 -26.84
CA LEU A 7 38.51 14.77 -26.51
C LEU A 7 39.93 15.07 -26.00
N GLU A 8 40.36 16.33 -26.05
CA GLU A 8 41.58 16.80 -25.38
C GLU A 8 41.39 16.82 -23.85
N HIS A 9 40.22 17.27 -23.40
CA HIS A 9 39.74 17.13 -22.02
C HIS A 9 38.39 16.37 -22.04
N PRO A 10 38.43 15.03 -22.20
CA PRO A 10 37.21 14.24 -22.31
C PRO A 10 36.39 14.38 -21.04
N LYS A 11 35.07 14.43 -21.21
CA LYS A 11 34.14 14.70 -20.10
C LYS A 11 33.89 13.45 -19.28
N VAL A 12 34.07 12.28 -19.91
CA VAL A 12 34.09 11.00 -19.23
C VAL A 12 35.28 10.18 -19.73
N LYS A 13 35.98 9.54 -18.80
CA LYS A 13 36.98 8.50 -19.07
C LYS A 13 36.55 7.22 -18.35
N VAL A 14 36.46 6.12 -19.08
CA VAL A 14 36.14 4.81 -18.52
C VAL A 14 37.30 3.87 -18.77
N ALA A 15 37.98 3.45 -17.70
CA ALA A 15 39.00 2.42 -17.76
C ALA A 15 38.33 1.04 -17.65
N LEU A 16 38.63 0.16 -18.60
CA LEU A 16 38.19 -1.22 -18.66
C LEU A 16 39.41 -2.10 -18.40
N THR A 17 39.48 -2.72 -17.23
CA THR A 17 40.53 -3.69 -16.91
C THR A 17 40.01 -5.10 -17.16
N PHE A 18 40.70 -5.83 -18.01
CA PHE A 18 40.35 -7.20 -18.40
C PHE A 18 40.97 -8.23 -17.45
N LYS A 19 40.53 -9.50 -17.54
CA LYS A 19 41.03 -10.59 -16.67
C LYS A 19 42.53 -10.84 -16.81
N ASP A 20 43.09 -10.53 -17.97
CA ASP A 20 44.53 -10.60 -18.26
C ASP A 20 45.28 -9.36 -17.76
N THR A 21 44.63 -8.50 -16.97
CA THR A 21 45.14 -7.23 -16.40
C THR A 21 45.40 -6.12 -17.41
N THR A 22 45.16 -6.35 -18.70
CA THR A 22 45.24 -5.28 -19.70
C THR A 22 44.16 -4.23 -19.44
N THR A 23 44.45 -2.97 -19.73
CA THR A 23 43.52 -1.87 -19.51
C THR A 23 43.35 -1.06 -20.79
N ASP A 24 42.11 -0.95 -21.27
CA ASP A 24 41.72 -0.01 -22.32
C ASP A 24 40.92 1.15 -21.71
N THR A 25 41.09 2.37 -22.23
CA THR A 25 40.32 3.52 -21.77
C THR A 25 39.48 4.09 -22.89
N LEU A 26 38.16 4.16 -22.67
CA LEU A 26 37.24 4.88 -23.52
C LEU A 26 37.15 6.33 -23.06
N CYS A 27 37.48 7.28 -23.94
CA CYS A 27 37.32 8.71 -23.74
C CYS A 27 36.07 9.18 -24.48
N VAL A 28 35.16 9.85 -23.79
CA VAL A 28 33.92 10.40 -24.38
C VAL A 28 33.93 11.92 -24.30
N GLY A 29 33.93 12.53 -25.48
CA GLY A 29 33.95 13.96 -25.76
C GLY A 29 32.58 14.46 -26.22
N ASP A 30 32.51 15.69 -26.70
CA ASP A 30 31.28 16.48 -26.78
C ASP A 30 30.19 15.87 -27.66
N PHE A 31 28.96 16.38 -27.51
CA PHE A 31 27.88 15.98 -28.40
C PHE A 31 28.16 16.46 -29.82
N SER A 32 27.70 15.70 -30.82
CA SER A 32 27.69 16.15 -32.22
C SER A 32 26.90 17.45 -32.36
N PRO A 33 27.10 18.24 -33.43
CA PRO A 33 26.34 19.48 -33.65
C PRO A 33 24.80 19.28 -33.64
N THR A 34 24.34 18.10 -34.08
CA THR A 34 22.92 17.70 -34.05
C THR A 34 22.43 17.25 -32.68
N GLY A 35 23.31 17.07 -31.69
CA GLY A 35 23.00 16.57 -30.34
C GLY A 35 22.72 15.06 -30.24
N SER A 36 22.52 14.37 -31.37
CA SER A 36 22.11 12.96 -31.44
C SER A 36 23.23 11.95 -31.10
N TYR A 37 24.49 12.36 -31.19
CA TYR A 37 25.66 11.53 -30.95
C TYR A 37 26.63 12.21 -29.98
N ALA A 38 27.58 11.45 -29.44
CA ALA A 38 28.74 11.96 -28.71
C ALA A 38 30.02 11.46 -29.37
N PHE A 39 31.03 12.33 -29.49
CA PHE A 39 32.34 11.93 -29.97
C PHE A 39 33.02 11.03 -28.94
N ALA A 40 33.67 9.97 -29.38
CA ALA A 40 34.42 9.07 -28.51
C ALA A 40 35.70 8.59 -29.19
N MET A 41 36.68 8.16 -28.39
CA MET A 41 37.90 7.53 -28.86
C MET A 41 38.44 6.56 -27.82
N TRP A 42 39.19 5.55 -28.28
CA TRP A 42 40.03 4.75 -27.40
C TRP A 42 41.33 5.51 -27.11
N ALA A 43 41.73 5.60 -25.85
CA ALA A 43 42.98 6.22 -25.45
C ALA A 43 44.16 5.57 -26.20
N GLY A 44 45.08 6.38 -26.72
CA GLY A 44 46.22 5.91 -27.51
C GLY A 44 45.89 5.52 -28.96
N LYS A 45 44.62 5.52 -29.39
CA LYS A 45 44.23 5.26 -30.79
C LYS A 45 43.86 6.57 -31.51
N PRO A 46 44.21 6.73 -32.80
CA PRO A 46 43.96 7.98 -33.53
C PRO A 46 42.51 8.17 -33.98
N GLN A 47 41.68 7.13 -33.89
CA GLN A 47 40.33 7.11 -34.47
C GLN A 47 39.30 7.74 -33.52
N VAL A 48 38.64 8.80 -33.98
CA VAL A 48 37.46 9.38 -33.35
C VAL A 48 36.21 8.83 -34.02
N PHE A 49 35.26 8.34 -33.23
CA PHE A 49 34.00 7.79 -33.72
C PHE A 49 32.80 8.43 -33.04
N LEU A 50 31.63 8.31 -33.67
CA LEU A 50 30.36 8.73 -33.09
C LEU A 50 29.74 7.58 -32.30
N SER A 51 29.45 7.83 -31.04
CA SER A 51 28.64 6.97 -30.18
C SER A 51 27.25 7.58 -30.02
N LYS A 52 26.24 6.76 -29.74
CA LYS A 52 24.90 7.28 -29.44
C LYS A 52 24.95 8.17 -28.20
N ARG A 53 24.15 9.25 -28.17
CA ARG A 53 24.06 10.21 -27.04
C ARG A 53 24.00 9.52 -25.66
N TYR A 54 23.27 8.41 -25.56
CA TYR A 54 23.08 7.70 -24.29
C TYR A 54 24.39 7.15 -23.70
N VAL A 55 25.43 6.90 -24.51
CA VAL A 55 26.73 6.44 -24.03
C VAL A 55 27.35 7.50 -23.14
N ARG A 56 27.39 8.77 -23.58
CA ARG A 56 27.87 9.87 -22.76
C ARG A 56 27.02 10.09 -21.51
N THR A 57 25.69 10.13 -21.65
CA THR A 57 24.81 10.42 -20.50
C THR A 57 24.75 9.29 -19.46
N ARG A 58 25.01 8.03 -19.85
CA ARG A 58 25.06 6.89 -18.91
C ARG A 58 26.41 6.69 -18.26
N LEU A 59 27.49 7.18 -18.87
CA LEU A 59 28.84 7.05 -18.30
C LEU A 59 29.22 8.27 -17.46
N ASP A 60 28.58 9.41 -17.70
CA ASP A 60 28.67 10.62 -16.87
C ASP A 60 27.83 10.45 -15.59
N GLN A 61 28.22 9.49 -14.76
CA GLN A 61 27.57 9.17 -13.47
C GLN A 61 28.46 9.67 -12.34
N GLY A 62 27.92 10.51 -11.46
CA GLY A 62 28.63 10.96 -10.27
C GLY A 62 28.56 9.92 -9.14
N LEU A 63 29.32 10.18 -8.05
CA LEU A 63 29.22 9.38 -6.80
C LEU A 63 27.77 9.21 -6.33
N PHE A 64 26.95 10.25 -6.51
CA PHE A 64 25.53 10.22 -6.19
C PHE A 64 24.76 9.17 -7.00
N ASP A 65 25.07 8.99 -8.28
CA ASP A 65 24.36 8.06 -9.16
C ASP A 65 24.79 6.60 -8.94
N LEU A 66 26.05 6.41 -8.55
CA LEU A 66 26.64 5.08 -8.33
C LEU A 66 26.35 4.50 -6.94
N ARG A 67 25.96 5.32 -5.96
CA ARG A 67 25.70 4.85 -4.58
C ARG A 67 24.30 4.28 -4.39
N GLU A 68 24.14 3.51 -3.31
CA GLU A 68 22.82 3.09 -2.84
C GLU A 68 22.02 4.30 -2.34
N ARG A 69 21.04 4.69 -3.15
CA ARG A 69 20.14 5.82 -2.91
C ARG A 69 18.86 5.44 -2.17
N ARG A 70 18.53 4.15 -2.03
CA ARG A 70 17.32 3.75 -1.31
C ARG A 70 17.44 4.15 0.16
N VAL A 71 16.37 4.72 0.68
CA VAL A 71 16.34 5.28 2.05
C VAL A 71 16.35 4.19 3.12
N LEU A 72 15.78 3.02 2.85
CA LEU A 72 15.81 1.87 3.75
C LEU A 72 15.68 0.54 2.96
N PRO A 73 16.77 0.02 2.37
CA PRO A 73 16.70 -1.21 1.58
C PRO A 73 16.57 -2.46 2.46
N PHE A 74 15.60 -3.35 2.16
CA PHE A 74 15.39 -4.66 2.79
C PHE A 74 14.70 -5.64 1.82
N ARG A 75 14.42 -6.89 2.21
CA ARG A 75 13.55 -7.80 1.44
C ARG A 75 12.16 -7.78 2.06
N ARG A 76 11.13 -7.42 1.28
CA ARG A 76 9.78 -7.18 1.82
C ARG A 76 9.22 -8.45 2.46
N GLU A 77 9.50 -9.60 1.86
CA GLU A 77 9.05 -10.92 2.29
C GLU A 77 9.62 -11.33 3.66
N GLU A 78 10.73 -10.70 4.07
CA GLU A 78 11.33 -10.90 5.38
C GLU A 78 10.70 -10.03 6.45
N ALA A 79 9.92 -8.99 6.11
CA ALA A 79 9.31 -8.11 7.11
C ALA A 79 8.29 -8.88 7.96
N LYS A 80 8.53 -8.92 9.28
CA LYS A 80 7.67 -9.59 10.27
C LYS A 80 7.00 -8.62 11.24
N LYS A 81 7.62 -7.46 11.46
CA LYS A 81 7.10 -6.41 12.34
C LYS A 81 7.44 -5.04 11.80
N VAL A 82 6.51 -4.11 11.92
CA VAL A 82 6.70 -2.69 11.64
C VAL A 82 6.31 -1.90 12.87
N VAL A 83 7.16 -0.96 13.29
CA VAL A 83 6.83 0.03 14.30
C VAL A 83 6.92 1.40 13.65
N LEU A 84 5.80 2.11 13.61
CA LEU A 84 5.70 3.47 13.10
C LEU A 84 5.42 4.41 14.27
N LYS A 85 6.25 5.43 14.45
CA LYS A 85 6.08 6.47 15.48
C LYS A 85 6.16 7.84 14.83
N TYR A 86 5.21 8.72 15.16
CA TYR A 86 5.23 10.13 14.76
C TYR A 86 4.17 10.88 15.58
N ASP A 87 4.37 12.18 15.82
CA ASP A 87 3.38 13.07 16.48
C ASP A 87 2.73 12.47 17.75
N GLY A 88 3.52 11.76 18.58
CA GLY A 88 3.05 11.09 19.81
C GLY A 88 2.24 9.80 19.58
N ARG A 89 1.98 9.42 18.33
CA ARG A 89 1.31 8.18 17.94
C ARG A 89 2.33 7.05 17.77
N LYS A 90 1.90 5.84 18.08
CA LYS A 90 2.66 4.61 17.87
C LYS A 90 1.74 3.55 17.29
N PHE A 91 2.17 2.98 16.17
CA PHE A 91 1.53 1.82 15.56
C PHE A 91 2.51 0.68 15.54
N VAL A 92 2.06 -0.47 16.04
CA VAL A 92 2.82 -1.71 16.00
C VAL A 92 2.05 -2.68 15.15
N LEU A 93 2.65 -3.16 14.07
CA LEU A 93 2.06 -4.13 13.17
C LEU A 93 2.92 -5.38 13.13
N THR A 94 2.31 -6.56 13.19
CA THR A 94 2.98 -7.86 13.04
C THR A 94 2.26 -8.69 12.00
N GLY A 95 3.00 -9.50 11.26
CA GLY A 95 2.40 -10.30 10.18
C GLY A 95 3.37 -10.77 9.14
N SER A 96 2.81 -11.35 8.08
CA SER A 96 3.57 -11.75 6.89
C SER A 96 2.66 -11.87 5.67
N GLY A 97 3.21 -11.64 4.49
CA GLY A 97 2.41 -11.61 3.26
C GLY A 97 1.34 -10.52 3.34
N ASP A 98 0.06 -10.93 3.23
CA ASP A 98 -1.11 -10.07 3.37
C ASP A 98 -1.81 -10.15 4.73
N GLU A 99 -1.35 -11.06 5.58
CA GLU A 99 -1.93 -11.30 6.90
C GLU A 99 -1.14 -10.49 7.93
N TRP A 100 -1.63 -9.28 8.18
CA TRP A 100 -1.07 -8.35 9.15
C TRP A 100 -2.12 -7.97 10.19
N GLU A 101 -1.64 -7.81 11.41
CA GLU A 101 -2.40 -7.32 12.56
C GLU A 101 -1.74 -6.06 13.10
N ILE A 102 -2.57 -5.19 13.67
CA ILE A 102 -2.17 -4.04 14.47
C ILE A 102 -2.23 -4.51 15.93
N GLU A 103 -1.13 -4.39 16.67
CA GLU A 103 -1.01 -4.70 18.10
C GLU A 103 -1.21 -3.45 18.99
N GLU A 104 -0.82 -2.28 18.49
CA GLU A 104 -0.97 -0.98 19.15
C GLU A 104 -1.52 0.06 18.16
N PRO A 105 -2.47 0.94 18.56
CA PRO A 105 -2.98 1.16 19.92
C PRO A 105 -4.03 0.15 20.41
N GLY A 106 -4.44 -0.79 19.57
CA GLY A 106 -5.34 -1.88 19.93
C GLY A 106 -5.21 -3.03 18.95
N LYS A 107 -5.81 -4.17 19.29
CA LYS A 107 -5.75 -5.39 18.46
C LYS A 107 -6.76 -5.31 17.33
N PHE A 108 -6.27 -5.12 16.10
CA PHE A 108 -7.10 -5.04 14.90
C PHE A 108 -6.46 -5.77 13.74
N ARG A 109 -7.26 -6.27 12.80
CA ARG A 109 -6.72 -6.70 11.51
C ARG A 109 -6.24 -5.47 10.73
N ALA A 110 -5.07 -5.55 10.12
CA ALA A 110 -4.57 -4.50 9.22
C ALA A 110 -5.06 -4.74 7.79
N ASP A 111 -5.16 -3.67 7.02
CA ASP A 111 -5.35 -3.77 5.58
C ASP A 111 -4.02 -4.20 4.94
N GLY A 112 -3.92 -5.48 4.58
CA GLY A 112 -2.70 -6.08 4.02
C GLY A 112 -2.19 -5.37 2.76
N SER A 113 -3.10 -4.85 1.93
CA SER A 113 -2.73 -4.08 0.73
C SER A 113 -2.05 -2.75 1.07
N THR A 114 -2.53 -2.10 2.13
CA THR A 114 -1.95 -0.86 2.66
C THR A 114 -0.59 -1.12 3.28
N VAL A 115 -0.45 -2.16 4.11
CA VAL A 115 0.85 -2.53 4.70
C VAL A 115 1.87 -2.90 3.63
N ARG A 116 1.47 -3.67 2.62
CA ARG A 116 2.33 -4.03 1.48
C ARG A 116 2.80 -2.79 0.72
N SER A 117 1.90 -1.84 0.47
CA SER A 117 2.21 -0.59 -0.22
C SER A 117 3.14 0.30 0.62
N PHE A 118 2.90 0.36 1.93
CA PHE A 118 3.75 1.05 2.90
C PHE A 118 5.19 0.54 2.87
N LEU A 119 5.37 -0.78 3.03
CA LEU A 119 6.69 -1.43 2.97
C LEU A 119 7.37 -1.25 1.60
N SER A 120 6.59 -1.31 0.51
CA SER A 120 7.10 -1.09 -0.83
C SER A 120 7.64 0.33 -1.00
N ARG A 121 6.87 1.34 -0.55
CA ARG A 121 7.29 2.74 -0.61
C ARG A 121 8.55 2.97 0.22
N LEU A 122 8.58 2.48 1.46
CA LEU A 122 9.73 2.62 2.37
C LEU A 122 11.02 2.07 1.77
N ARG A 123 10.94 0.90 1.13
CA ARG A 123 12.11 0.23 0.54
C ARG A 123 12.60 0.87 -0.75
N THR A 124 11.69 1.41 -1.55
CA THR A 124 11.99 1.86 -2.92
C THR A 124 12.24 3.36 -3.03
N GLU A 125 11.82 4.13 -2.03
CA GLU A 125 12.09 5.56 -1.95
C GLU A 125 13.59 5.86 -2.07
N ARG A 126 13.94 6.92 -2.81
CA ARG A 126 15.32 7.29 -3.09
C ARG A 126 15.64 8.66 -2.53
N ALA A 127 16.77 8.76 -1.85
CA ALA A 127 17.37 10.03 -1.45
C ALA A 127 17.49 10.98 -2.64
N ARG A 128 17.06 12.23 -2.41
CA ARG A 128 17.18 13.34 -3.37
C ARG A 128 18.57 13.95 -3.35
N LYS A 129 19.20 13.98 -2.18
CA LYS A 129 20.54 14.51 -1.96
C LYS A 129 21.12 13.91 -0.69
N PHE A 130 22.43 13.67 -0.66
CA PHE A 130 23.17 13.37 0.57
C PHE A 130 23.77 14.68 1.07
N VAL A 131 23.53 15.01 2.34
CA VAL A 131 23.90 16.33 2.90
C VAL A 131 25.03 16.26 3.90
N VAL A 132 25.17 15.15 4.62
CA VAL A 132 26.28 14.89 5.53
C VAL A 132 26.70 13.43 5.35
N GLU A 133 27.96 13.18 5.00
CA GLU A 133 28.48 11.82 4.76
C GLU A 133 28.74 11.08 6.08
N HIS A 134 29.38 11.75 7.04
CA HIS A 134 29.71 11.23 8.36
C HIS A 134 29.22 12.23 9.43
N PRO A 135 27.98 12.08 9.93
CA PRO A 135 27.38 13.06 10.83
C PRO A 135 28.00 13.02 12.23
N SER A 136 28.33 14.20 12.74
CA SER A 136 28.61 14.43 14.15
C SER A 136 27.31 14.42 14.98
N GLU A 137 27.41 14.42 16.30
CA GLU A 137 26.23 14.60 17.16
C GLU A 137 25.53 15.95 16.94
N GLU A 138 26.29 16.98 16.59
CA GLU A 138 25.74 18.29 16.25
C GLU A 138 24.93 18.23 14.95
N ASP A 139 25.40 17.47 13.95
CA ASP A 139 24.63 17.23 12.73
C ASP A 139 23.32 16.49 13.05
N LEU A 140 23.36 15.46 13.91
CA LEU A 140 22.16 14.73 14.31
C LEU A 140 21.12 15.68 14.94
N ARG A 141 21.54 16.58 15.85
CA ARG A 141 20.70 17.63 16.43
C ARG A 141 20.17 18.61 15.38
N ASN A 142 21.05 19.13 14.53
CA ASN A 142 20.74 20.17 13.53
C ASN A 142 19.73 19.70 12.46
N TYR A 143 19.73 18.40 12.17
CA TYR A 143 18.80 17.75 11.25
C TYR A 143 17.64 17.01 11.95
N GLY A 144 17.59 17.02 13.29
CA GLY A 144 16.52 16.41 14.09
C GLY A 144 16.46 14.88 13.98
N ILE A 145 17.61 14.22 13.85
CA ILE A 145 17.69 12.76 13.72
C ILE A 145 17.75 12.07 15.09
N ASP A 146 18.27 12.76 16.10
CA ASP A 146 18.24 12.34 17.50
C ASP A 146 16.84 12.47 18.12
N GLU A 147 16.10 13.52 17.74
CA GLU A 147 14.68 13.73 18.06
C GLU A 147 13.80 13.70 16.79
N PRO A 148 13.55 12.50 16.22
CA PRO A 148 12.86 12.37 14.94
C PRO A 148 11.39 12.79 15.03
N SER A 149 10.90 13.45 13.98
CA SER A 149 9.47 13.71 13.79
C SER A 149 8.71 12.47 13.30
N LEU A 150 9.43 11.53 12.68
CA LEU A 150 8.92 10.24 12.25
C LEU A 150 10.02 9.17 12.35
N GLU A 151 9.70 8.03 12.93
CA GLU A 151 10.56 6.85 13.03
C GLU A 151 9.81 5.63 12.51
N VAL A 152 10.43 4.88 11.60
CA VAL A 152 9.94 3.58 11.13
C VAL A 152 11.00 2.54 11.38
N THR A 153 10.67 1.51 12.15
CA THR A 153 11.52 0.33 12.33
C THR A 153 10.85 -0.89 11.73
N VAL A 154 11.62 -1.68 10.99
CA VAL A 154 11.20 -2.95 10.39
C VAL A 154 12.07 -4.06 10.96
N TRP A 155 11.44 -5.12 11.47
CA TRP A 155 12.12 -6.34 11.87
C TRP A 155 12.01 -7.37 10.75
N LEU A 156 13.14 -7.97 10.43
CA LEU A 156 13.33 -8.87 9.29
C LEU A 156 13.70 -10.27 9.77
N GLY A 157 13.10 -11.29 9.15
CA GLY A 157 13.39 -12.69 9.39
C GLY A 157 13.02 -13.18 10.80
N GLU A 158 13.42 -14.42 11.11
CA GLU A 158 13.18 -15.03 12.43
C GLU A 158 14.15 -14.50 13.49
N GLU A 159 15.38 -14.18 13.08
CA GLU A 159 16.41 -13.56 13.92
C GLU A 159 16.13 -12.08 14.25
N LYS A 160 15.03 -11.52 13.72
CA LYS A 160 14.53 -10.18 14.05
C LYS A 160 15.57 -9.07 13.83
N ALA A 161 16.39 -9.19 12.78
CA ALA A 161 17.30 -8.14 12.35
C ALA A 161 16.53 -6.83 12.11
N GLN A 162 17.06 -5.71 12.60
CA GLN A 162 16.34 -4.43 12.60
C GLN A 162 16.88 -3.46 11.55
N LYS A 163 15.96 -2.77 10.88
CA LYS A 163 16.26 -1.61 10.05
C LYS A 163 15.38 -0.44 10.47
N THR A 164 16.00 0.70 10.78
CA THR A 164 15.32 1.89 11.28
C THR A 164 15.61 3.08 10.38
N LEU A 165 14.55 3.72 9.91
CA LEU A 165 14.60 5.04 9.27
C LEU A 165 14.13 6.09 10.28
N ARG A 166 14.95 7.10 10.52
CA ARG A 166 14.57 8.30 11.28
C ARG A 166 14.47 9.49 10.35
N VAL A 167 13.44 10.31 10.53
CA VAL A 167 13.19 11.52 9.76
C VAL A 167 13.04 12.68 10.74
N GLY A 168 13.82 13.73 10.55
CA GLY A 168 13.74 14.95 11.36
C GLY A 168 12.54 15.82 11.03
N LYS A 169 12.44 16.97 11.69
CA LYS A 169 11.37 17.96 11.44
C LYS A 169 11.56 18.62 10.07
N LEU A 170 10.47 19.17 9.53
CA LEU A 170 10.52 19.96 8.30
C LEU A 170 11.40 21.20 8.53
N LYS A 171 12.41 21.40 7.69
CA LYS A 171 13.32 22.56 7.72
C LYS A 171 13.51 23.07 6.29
N ASP A 172 13.23 24.34 6.05
CA ASP A 172 13.32 24.97 4.72
C ASP A 172 12.61 24.17 3.61
N TRP A 173 11.37 23.73 3.89
CA TRP A 173 10.54 22.92 2.99
C TRP A 173 11.11 21.54 2.64
N ARG A 174 12.10 21.06 3.40
CA ARG A 174 12.80 19.79 3.17
C ARG A 174 12.74 18.90 4.41
N TYR A 175 12.70 17.61 4.16
CA TYR A 175 12.90 16.60 5.19
C TYR A 175 14.26 15.95 5.03
N TYR A 176 14.88 15.69 6.17
CA TYR A 176 16.16 15.00 6.28
C TYR A 176 15.96 13.72 7.06
N ALA A 177 16.62 12.67 6.62
CA ALA A 177 16.45 11.34 7.15
C ALA A 177 17.77 10.59 7.21
N LYS A 178 17.80 9.55 8.04
CA LYS A 178 18.93 8.65 8.22
C LYS A 178 18.44 7.21 8.35
N ASP A 179 19.00 6.32 7.54
CA ASP A 179 19.01 4.88 7.81
C ASP A 179 20.00 4.65 8.95
N MET A 180 19.52 4.19 10.10
CA MET A 180 20.39 4.01 11.28
C MET A 180 21.44 2.91 11.11
N SER A 181 21.39 2.12 10.03
CA SER A 181 22.44 1.15 9.66
C SER A 181 23.55 1.72 8.77
N ARG A 182 23.48 3.01 8.38
CA ARG A 182 24.46 3.66 7.50
C ARG A 182 24.77 5.07 7.97
N ASP A 183 25.96 5.59 7.72
CA ASP A 183 26.39 6.91 8.19
C ASP A 183 25.59 8.12 7.66
N PRO A 184 25.29 8.25 6.36
CA PRO A 184 24.94 9.55 5.83
C PRO A 184 23.53 10.02 6.19
N ILE A 185 23.38 11.34 6.34
CA ILE A 185 22.10 12.05 6.37
C ILE A 185 21.74 12.45 4.93
N PHE A 186 20.49 12.19 4.55
CA PHE A 186 20.00 12.46 3.20
C PHE A 186 18.64 13.14 3.20
N MET A 187 18.33 13.82 2.11
CA MET A 187 17.06 14.50 1.88
C MET A 187 16.03 13.56 1.24
N VAL A 188 14.79 13.64 1.71
CA VAL A 188 13.63 12.92 1.16
C VAL A 188 12.49 13.87 0.81
N ASP A 189 11.59 13.44 -0.08
CA ASP A 189 10.44 14.26 -0.47
C ASP A 189 9.41 14.41 0.66
N SER A 190 8.75 15.56 0.72
CA SER A 190 7.64 15.80 1.65
C SER A 190 6.47 14.84 1.43
N SER A 191 6.20 14.45 0.18
CA SER A 191 5.16 13.47 -0.15
C SER A 191 5.45 12.08 0.39
N PHE A 192 6.73 11.69 0.49
CA PHE A 192 7.13 10.43 1.12
C PHE A 192 6.85 10.46 2.62
N VAL A 193 7.22 11.54 3.31
CA VAL A 193 6.98 11.68 4.76
C VAL A 193 5.47 11.73 5.05
N ALA A 194 4.71 12.50 4.27
CA ALA A 194 3.26 12.56 4.39
C ALA A 194 2.60 11.18 4.17
N TYR A 195 3.09 10.41 3.18
CA TYR A 195 2.59 9.06 2.93
C TYR A 195 2.86 8.08 4.09
N LEU A 196 4.01 8.20 4.76
CA LEU A 196 4.37 7.34 5.90
C LEU A 196 3.58 7.66 7.17
N LYS A 197 3.08 8.88 7.34
CA LYS A 197 2.24 9.29 8.49
C LYS A 197 0.81 8.71 8.38
N LYS A 198 0.70 7.38 8.39
CA LYS A 198 -0.57 6.64 8.38
C LYS A 198 -1.26 6.71 9.73
N ASP A 199 -2.58 6.91 9.74
CA ASP A 199 -3.37 6.81 10.97
C ASP A 199 -3.98 5.40 11.16
N LEU A 200 -4.72 5.20 12.26
CA LEU A 200 -5.36 3.92 12.54
C LEU A 200 -6.36 3.54 11.45
N MET A 201 -7.11 4.51 10.92
CA MET A 201 -8.12 4.27 9.91
C MET A 201 -7.46 3.87 8.58
N ASP A 202 -6.33 4.47 8.23
CA ASP A 202 -5.54 4.06 7.06
C ASP A 202 -5.05 2.62 7.16
N LEU A 203 -4.53 2.24 8.33
CA LEU A 203 -3.86 0.95 8.52
C LEU A 203 -4.83 -0.20 8.77
N ARG A 204 -5.98 0.07 9.39
CA ARG A 204 -6.96 -0.95 9.78
C ARG A 204 -7.73 -1.48 8.59
N ASP A 205 -8.04 -2.77 8.62
CA ASP A 205 -8.98 -3.37 7.68
C ASP A 205 -10.37 -2.76 7.83
N LYS A 206 -10.86 -2.13 6.76
CA LYS A 206 -12.15 -1.41 6.74
C LYS A 206 -13.35 -2.28 6.40
N HIS A 207 -13.19 -3.57 6.10
CA HIS A 207 -14.36 -4.41 5.79
C HIS A 207 -15.25 -4.58 7.03
N VAL A 208 -16.55 -4.35 6.88
CA VAL A 208 -17.52 -4.49 8.00
C VAL A 208 -17.70 -5.96 8.40
N VAL A 209 -17.71 -6.84 7.40
CA VAL A 209 -17.76 -8.29 7.56
C VAL A 209 -16.74 -8.98 6.66
N ARG A 210 -16.29 -10.17 7.07
CA ARG A 210 -15.34 -11.01 6.33
C ARG A 210 -15.94 -12.41 6.20
N PHE A 211 -16.02 -12.91 4.98
CA PHE A 211 -16.44 -14.28 4.68
C PHE A 211 -15.84 -14.75 3.35
N ASP A 212 -15.77 -16.07 3.18
CA ASP A 212 -15.47 -16.67 1.89
C ASP A 212 -16.76 -16.75 1.07
N ARG A 213 -16.78 -16.05 -0.06
CA ARG A 213 -17.96 -15.96 -0.92
C ARG A 213 -18.30 -17.31 -1.53
N ASP A 214 -17.29 -18.11 -1.84
CA ASP A 214 -17.48 -19.34 -2.60
C ASP A 214 -18.05 -20.47 -1.72
N ARG A 215 -17.96 -20.30 -0.40
CA ARG A 215 -18.63 -21.16 0.59
C ARG A 215 -20.11 -20.83 0.79
N VAL A 216 -20.59 -19.65 0.39
CA VAL A 216 -21.99 -19.26 0.65
C VAL A 216 -22.92 -20.03 -0.28
N ASP A 217 -23.83 -20.80 0.30
CA ASP A 217 -24.91 -21.49 -0.40
C ASP A 217 -26.30 -20.94 -0.06
N ARG A 218 -26.42 -20.08 0.96
CA ARG A 218 -27.69 -19.48 1.34
C ARG A 218 -27.54 -18.03 1.79
N ILE A 219 -28.44 -17.19 1.31
CA ILE A 219 -28.55 -15.77 1.65
C ILE A 219 -29.93 -15.54 2.26
N GLU A 220 -29.98 -14.98 3.46
CA GLU A 220 -31.23 -14.53 4.09
C GLU A 220 -31.18 -13.03 4.29
N LEU A 221 -32.19 -12.30 3.79
CA LEU A 221 -32.37 -10.87 4.01
C LEU A 221 -33.70 -10.67 4.72
N ALA A 222 -33.67 -10.19 5.96
CA ALA A 222 -34.86 -9.84 6.74
C ALA A 222 -35.07 -8.32 6.75
N TYR A 223 -36.29 -7.89 6.48
CA TYR A 223 -36.73 -6.49 6.52
C TYR A 223 -37.99 -6.38 7.38
N GLY A 224 -37.82 -6.12 8.69
CA GLY A 224 -38.94 -6.20 9.64
C GLY A 224 -39.62 -7.57 9.58
N ASP A 225 -40.89 -7.59 9.18
CA ASP A 225 -41.72 -8.80 9.10
C ASP A 225 -41.60 -9.56 7.77
N SER A 226 -40.85 -9.04 6.80
CA SER A 226 -40.63 -9.67 5.49
C SER A 226 -39.25 -10.31 5.38
N MET A 227 -39.14 -11.35 4.57
CA MET A 227 -37.89 -12.08 4.39
C MET A 227 -37.72 -12.59 2.96
N VAL A 228 -36.51 -12.41 2.45
CA VAL A 228 -36.00 -13.01 1.23
C VAL A 228 -35.04 -14.13 1.61
N VAL A 229 -35.22 -15.32 1.06
CA VAL A 229 -34.32 -16.46 1.24
C VAL A 229 -33.91 -16.98 -0.12
N CYS A 230 -32.62 -17.00 -0.39
CA CYS A 230 -32.05 -17.54 -1.61
C CYS A 230 -31.14 -18.72 -1.28
N GLU A 231 -31.22 -19.80 -2.04
CA GLU A 231 -30.38 -20.99 -1.89
C GLU A 231 -29.72 -21.32 -3.23
N LYS A 232 -28.45 -21.71 -3.18
CA LYS A 232 -27.65 -22.13 -4.31
C LYS A 232 -27.78 -23.63 -4.48
N ASP A 233 -28.15 -24.08 -5.67
CA ASP A 233 -27.94 -25.47 -6.05
C ASP A 233 -26.44 -25.69 -6.28
N THR A 234 -25.80 -26.43 -5.39
CA THR A 234 -24.36 -26.70 -5.45
C THR A 234 -23.95 -27.54 -6.66
N SER A 235 -24.90 -28.23 -7.31
CA SER A 235 -24.63 -29.09 -8.47
C SER A 235 -24.53 -28.27 -9.76
N SER A 236 -25.46 -27.32 -9.96
CA SER A 236 -25.49 -26.45 -11.13
C SER A 236 -24.78 -25.11 -10.92
N GLY A 237 -24.66 -24.66 -9.68
CA GLY A 237 -24.20 -23.32 -9.31
C GLY A 237 -25.28 -22.23 -9.42
N ASP A 238 -26.50 -22.60 -9.82
CA ASP A 238 -27.62 -21.68 -9.96
C ASP A 238 -28.23 -21.30 -8.61
N TRP A 239 -28.75 -20.07 -8.54
CA TRP A 239 -29.45 -19.59 -7.36
C TRP A 239 -30.96 -19.70 -7.54
N TYR A 240 -31.65 -20.01 -6.44
CA TYR A 240 -33.10 -20.12 -6.37
C TYR A 240 -33.63 -19.28 -5.22
N LEU A 241 -34.69 -18.54 -5.49
CA LEU A 241 -35.48 -17.90 -4.46
C LEU A 241 -36.36 -18.97 -3.79
N LYS A 242 -36.39 -18.98 -2.46
CA LYS A 242 -37.23 -19.86 -1.63
C LYS A 242 -38.31 -19.09 -0.89
N LYS A 243 -38.08 -17.79 -0.64
CA LYS A 243 -39.06 -16.86 -0.08
C LYS A 243 -38.85 -15.45 -0.67
N PRO A 244 -39.92 -14.65 -0.84
CA PRO A 244 -41.33 -14.99 -0.53
C PRO A 244 -41.99 -15.90 -1.58
N GLU A 245 -41.42 -15.97 -2.79
CA GLU A 245 -41.93 -16.77 -3.90
C GLU A 245 -40.84 -17.74 -4.37
N GLU A 246 -41.20 -18.99 -4.65
CA GLU A 246 -40.23 -19.97 -5.15
C GLU A 246 -39.99 -19.78 -6.65
N GLY A 247 -38.73 -19.67 -7.06
CA GLY A 247 -38.41 -19.48 -8.45
C GLY A 247 -36.91 -19.43 -8.72
N LYS A 248 -36.53 -19.60 -9.99
CA LYS A 248 -35.13 -19.46 -10.38
C LYS A 248 -34.71 -18.00 -10.25
N MET A 249 -33.64 -17.76 -9.50
CA MET A 249 -33.10 -16.45 -9.26
C MET A 249 -32.01 -16.15 -10.29
N LYS A 250 -31.94 -14.90 -10.75
CA LYS A 250 -30.82 -14.37 -11.53
C LYS A 250 -29.53 -14.53 -10.72
N SER A 251 -28.69 -15.52 -11.06
CA SER A 251 -27.44 -15.83 -10.33
C SER A 251 -26.49 -14.62 -10.20
N TRP A 252 -26.49 -13.70 -11.17
CA TRP A 252 -25.69 -12.48 -11.09
C TRP A 252 -26.14 -11.53 -9.97
N ARG A 253 -27.44 -11.52 -9.60
CA ARG A 253 -27.96 -10.74 -8.47
C ARG A 253 -27.50 -11.29 -7.13
N ALA A 254 -27.46 -12.60 -6.97
CA ALA A 254 -26.94 -13.22 -5.75
C ALA A 254 -25.46 -12.87 -5.58
N ASN A 255 -24.68 -12.98 -6.66
CA ASN A 255 -23.28 -12.58 -6.67
C ASN A 255 -23.09 -11.07 -6.38
N ARG A 256 -24.00 -10.21 -6.83
CA ARG A 256 -24.01 -8.78 -6.52
C ARG A 256 -24.25 -8.54 -5.03
N LEU A 257 -25.29 -9.12 -4.44
CA LEU A 257 -25.56 -9.03 -2.98
C LEU A 257 -24.35 -9.47 -2.15
N LEU A 258 -23.75 -10.62 -2.48
CA LEU A 258 -22.54 -11.09 -1.82
C LEU A 258 -21.37 -10.12 -1.98
N SER A 259 -21.23 -9.50 -3.15
CA SER A 259 -20.17 -8.52 -3.41
C SER A 259 -20.39 -7.22 -2.63
N ASP A 260 -21.63 -6.74 -2.54
CA ASP A 260 -21.97 -5.50 -1.84
C ASP A 260 -21.73 -5.65 -0.33
N ILE A 261 -22.08 -6.80 0.25
CA ILE A 261 -21.76 -7.13 1.65
C ILE A 261 -20.24 -7.29 1.82
N LYS A 262 -19.57 -8.05 0.95
CA LYS A 262 -18.14 -8.34 1.06
C LYS A 262 -17.26 -7.10 0.93
N PHE A 263 -17.64 -6.15 0.09
CA PHE A 263 -16.87 -4.93 -0.16
C PHE A 263 -17.37 -3.72 0.63
N LEU A 264 -18.37 -3.89 1.49
CA LEU A 264 -18.83 -2.83 2.39
C LEU A 264 -17.69 -2.37 3.30
N ARG A 265 -17.33 -1.09 3.17
CA ARG A 265 -16.27 -0.47 3.96
C ARG A 265 -16.83 0.45 5.03
N ALA A 266 -16.36 0.29 6.26
CA ALA A 266 -16.54 1.25 7.32
C ALA A 266 -15.92 2.60 6.93
N LYS A 267 -16.68 3.66 7.09
CA LYS A 267 -16.24 5.06 7.05
C LYS A 267 -15.76 5.52 8.42
N GLU A 268 -16.26 4.90 9.48
CA GLU A 268 -15.89 5.14 10.86
C GLU A 268 -16.18 3.91 11.71
N PHE A 269 -15.33 3.63 12.69
CA PHE A 269 -15.52 2.56 13.66
C PHE A 269 -15.95 3.17 15.00
N LEU A 270 -17.10 2.77 15.50
CA LEU A 270 -17.62 3.21 16.80
C LEU A 270 -17.32 2.21 17.91
N GLY A 271 -16.81 1.02 17.56
CA GLY A 271 -16.43 -0.01 18.51
C GLY A 271 -17.59 -0.90 18.94
N LYS A 272 -17.35 -1.69 19.99
CA LYS A 272 -18.36 -2.60 20.55
C LYS A 272 -19.22 -1.85 21.55
N HIS A 273 -20.54 -2.03 21.43
CA HIS A 273 -21.54 -1.41 22.30
C HIS A 273 -22.50 -2.47 22.81
N GLU A 274 -22.83 -2.39 24.10
CA GLU A 274 -23.88 -3.22 24.69
C GLU A 274 -25.27 -2.71 24.31
N ASP A 275 -25.47 -1.38 24.35
CA ASP A 275 -26.71 -0.74 23.92
C ASP A 275 -26.67 -0.41 22.43
N LEU A 276 -27.49 -1.13 21.66
CA LEU A 276 -27.59 -0.97 20.21
C LEU A 276 -28.72 -0.03 19.77
N ARG A 277 -29.57 0.41 20.71
CA ARG A 277 -30.71 1.33 20.44
C ARG A 277 -30.29 2.67 19.84
N PRO A 278 -29.20 3.32 20.29
CA PRO A 278 -28.77 4.58 19.69
C PRO A 278 -28.49 4.47 18.19
N TYR A 279 -28.18 3.28 17.70
CA TYR A 279 -27.81 3.03 16.30
C TYR A 279 -28.96 2.42 15.47
N GLY A 280 -30.11 2.12 16.11
CA GLY A 280 -31.19 1.35 15.50
C GLY A 280 -30.77 -0.07 15.11
N LEU A 281 -29.80 -0.65 15.84
CA LEU A 281 -29.25 -1.99 15.58
C LEU A 281 -29.85 -3.06 16.52
N ASP A 282 -30.61 -2.63 17.53
CA ASP A 282 -31.50 -3.47 18.35
C ASP A 282 -32.73 -3.91 17.56
N SER A 283 -33.26 -3.01 16.72
CA SER A 283 -34.36 -3.24 15.78
C SER A 283 -33.89 -2.89 14.36
N PRO A 284 -33.00 -3.71 13.77
CA PRO A 284 -32.35 -3.41 12.51
C PRO A 284 -33.35 -3.37 11.35
N ARG A 285 -33.12 -2.45 10.42
CA ARG A 285 -33.92 -2.30 9.21
C ARG A 285 -33.68 -3.43 8.22
N ILE A 286 -32.43 -3.91 8.16
CA ILE A 286 -32.02 -5.06 7.34
C ILE A 286 -31.15 -5.97 8.20
N VAL A 287 -31.41 -7.27 8.17
CA VAL A 287 -30.47 -8.29 8.66
C VAL A 287 -30.13 -9.22 7.50
N ALA A 288 -28.87 -9.19 7.08
CA ALA A 288 -28.33 -10.10 6.07
C ALA A 288 -27.54 -11.22 6.75
N ARG A 289 -27.92 -12.47 6.50
CA ARG A 289 -27.18 -13.66 6.94
C ARG A 289 -26.70 -14.46 5.75
N LEU A 290 -25.43 -14.84 5.79
CA LEU A 290 -24.78 -15.67 4.78
C LEU A 290 -24.43 -17.00 5.39
N LEU A 291 -24.88 -18.10 4.80
CA LEU A 291 -24.74 -19.44 5.36
C LEU A 291 -24.11 -20.45 4.39
N HIS A 292 -23.53 -21.50 4.96
CA HIS A 292 -23.20 -22.75 4.31
C HIS A 292 -23.93 -23.88 5.04
N GLY A 293 -25.01 -24.40 4.46
CA GLY A 293 -25.94 -25.29 5.15
C GLY A 293 -26.52 -24.64 6.41
N LYS A 294 -26.05 -25.06 7.59
CA LYS A 294 -26.45 -24.51 8.91
C LYS A 294 -25.40 -23.59 9.54
N GLU A 295 -24.20 -23.50 8.97
CA GLU A 295 -23.13 -22.65 9.48
C GLU A 295 -23.38 -21.19 9.07
N LEU A 296 -23.45 -20.29 10.05
CA LEU A 296 -23.47 -18.85 9.80
C LEU A 296 -22.04 -18.37 9.48
N LEU A 297 -21.81 -17.98 8.22
CA LEU A 297 -20.51 -17.48 7.76
C LEU A 297 -20.33 -15.99 8.07
N ALA A 298 -21.39 -15.20 7.93
CA ALA A 298 -21.41 -13.79 8.29
C ALA A 298 -22.84 -13.30 8.56
N GLU A 299 -22.95 -12.31 9.44
CA GLU A 299 -24.17 -11.52 9.66
C GLU A 299 -23.82 -10.03 9.54
N LEU A 300 -24.64 -9.30 8.79
CA LEU A 300 -24.60 -7.83 8.69
C LEU A 300 -25.96 -7.29 9.12
N LYS A 301 -25.99 -6.43 10.12
CA LYS A 301 -27.19 -5.65 10.47
C LYS A 301 -27.05 -4.22 9.99
N VAL A 302 -28.12 -3.66 9.46
CA VAL A 302 -28.19 -2.28 8.99
C VAL A 302 -29.23 -1.54 9.85
N GLY A 303 -28.78 -0.50 10.53
CA GLY A 303 -29.58 0.29 11.46
C GLY A 303 -30.13 1.57 10.85
N LYS A 304 -30.21 2.63 11.66
CA LYS A 304 -30.75 3.94 11.25
C LYS A 304 -29.76 4.73 10.41
N TYR A 305 -30.27 5.69 9.65
CA TYR A 305 -29.46 6.65 8.90
C TYR A 305 -28.78 7.67 9.82
N GLU A 306 -27.61 8.13 9.38
CA GLU A 306 -26.91 9.30 9.90
C GLU A 306 -26.42 10.13 8.70
N GLY A 307 -27.23 11.10 8.27
CA GLY A 307 -26.97 11.86 7.05
C GLY A 307 -26.94 10.98 5.80
N ASP A 308 -25.83 11.02 5.06
CA ASP A 308 -25.55 10.18 3.89
C ASP A 308 -24.98 8.79 4.25
N LYS A 309 -24.84 8.50 5.54
CA LYS A 309 -24.34 7.23 6.08
C LYS A 309 -25.44 6.43 6.78
N VAL A 310 -25.13 5.19 7.12
CA VAL A 310 -25.98 4.31 7.91
C VAL A 310 -25.15 3.59 8.96
N TYR A 311 -25.72 3.37 10.14
CA TYR A 311 -25.08 2.49 11.13
C TYR A 311 -25.18 1.05 10.67
N VAL A 312 -24.08 0.32 10.79
CA VAL A 312 -24.01 -1.11 10.48
C VAL A 312 -23.32 -1.87 11.60
N LEU A 313 -23.72 -3.12 11.79
CA LEU A 313 -23.08 -4.05 12.72
C LEU A 313 -22.57 -5.27 11.96
N GLY A 314 -21.26 -5.43 11.97
CA GLY A 314 -20.59 -6.72 11.74
C GLY A 314 -20.08 -7.25 13.06
N GLN A 315 -18.75 -7.19 13.27
CA GLN A 315 -18.15 -7.50 14.59
C GLN A 315 -18.25 -6.35 15.61
N GLU A 316 -18.43 -5.13 15.12
CA GLU A 316 -18.56 -3.90 15.91
C GLU A 316 -19.42 -2.89 15.15
N VAL A 317 -19.88 -1.86 15.86
CA VAL A 317 -20.71 -0.81 15.27
C VAL A 317 -19.82 0.08 14.41
N CYS A 318 -20.25 0.32 13.17
CA CYS A 318 -19.56 1.19 12.22
C CYS A 318 -20.57 2.14 11.55
N LEU A 319 -20.06 3.23 10.99
CA LEU A 319 -20.77 3.96 9.94
C LEU A 319 -20.30 3.48 8.58
N ALA A 320 -21.23 3.27 7.66
CA ALA A 320 -20.95 2.93 6.28
C ALA A 320 -21.75 3.82 5.32
N ASP A 321 -21.42 3.74 4.03
CA ASP A 321 -22.16 4.41 2.98
C ASP A 321 -23.62 3.91 2.94
N SER A 322 -24.59 4.83 2.90
CA SER A 322 -26.00 4.47 2.99
C SER A 322 -26.57 3.80 1.74
N ASN A 323 -25.83 3.80 0.62
CA ASN A 323 -26.21 3.06 -0.60
C ASN A 323 -26.43 1.57 -0.34
N ILE A 324 -25.76 1.00 0.67
CA ILE A 324 -25.94 -0.40 1.08
C ILE A 324 -27.40 -0.74 1.40
N VAL A 325 -28.20 0.22 1.85
CA VAL A 325 -29.62 0.01 2.13
C VAL A 325 -30.37 -0.34 0.83
N GLY A 326 -30.11 0.39 -0.25
CA GLY A 326 -30.70 0.13 -1.56
C GLY A 326 -30.14 -1.13 -2.20
N ASP A 327 -28.81 -1.31 -2.14
CA ASP A 327 -28.13 -2.50 -2.68
C ASP A 327 -28.66 -3.81 -2.05
N LEU A 328 -29.01 -3.77 -0.76
CA LEU A 328 -29.57 -4.91 -0.03
C LEU A 328 -31.09 -4.94 0.01
N SER A 329 -31.82 -4.11 -0.74
CA SER A 329 -33.28 -4.13 -0.82
C SER A 329 -33.79 -4.32 -2.26
N PRO A 330 -33.34 -5.36 -2.99
CA PRO A 330 -33.78 -5.60 -4.35
C PRO A 330 -35.27 -5.93 -4.42
N SER A 331 -35.94 -5.53 -5.51
CA SER A 331 -37.33 -5.94 -5.74
C SER A 331 -37.41 -7.43 -6.13
N LEU A 332 -38.59 -8.03 -6.00
CA LEU A 332 -38.81 -9.43 -6.38
C LEU A 332 -38.53 -9.67 -7.88
N ASP A 333 -38.98 -8.75 -8.74
CA ASP A 333 -38.73 -8.78 -10.20
C ASP A 333 -37.25 -8.66 -10.54
N GLU A 334 -36.49 -7.91 -9.73
CA GLU A 334 -35.04 -7.82 -9.89
C GLU A 334 -34.33 -9.13 -9.58
N LEU A 335 -34.89 -9.95 -8.68
CA LEU A 335 -34.32 -11.23 -8.25
C LEU A 335 -34.66 -12.38 -9.22
N LEU A 336 -35.90 -12.50 -9.66
CA LEU A 336 -36.37 -13.65 -10.45
C LEU A 336 -35.99 -13.59 -11.93
N GLU A 337 -35.71 -14.76 -12.54
CA GLU A 337 -35.64 -14.88 -13.99
C GLU A 337 -37.01 -14.64 -14.63
N GLY A 338 -37.07 -13.88 -15.74
CA GLY A 338 -38.33 -13.60 -16.43
C GLY A 338 -39.20 -12.46 -15.85
N GLY A 339 -38.74 -11.76 -14.80
CA GLY A 339 -39.34 -10.49 -14.36
C GLY A 339 -39.30 -9.43 -15.46
N LYS A 340 -40.37 -8.63 -15.59
CA LYS A 340 -40.62 -7.66 -16.66
C LYS A 340 -39.57 -6.56 -16.77
#